data_AF-A0A968BZ73-F1
#
_entry.id   AF-A0A968BZ73-F1
#
_cell.length_a   1.000
_cell.length_b   1.000
_cell.length_c   1.000
_cell.angle_alpha   90.00
_cell.angle_beta   90.00
_cell.angle_gamma   90.00
#
_symmetry.space_group_name_H-M   'P 1'
#
loop_
_entity.id
_entity.type
_entity.pdbx_description
1 polymer ?
#
loop_
_entity_poly.entity_id
_entity_poly.type
_entity_poly.pdbx_seq_one_letter_code
_entity_poly.pdbx_strand_id
1 'polypeptide(L)'
;MAKRKETPDVLSEILGGEPAAPSPAPTAAREAKPKAPAKRRAPAKRASRPSKPKRQTWEYQEVIFRDYDGLRPMQVNGEDLDDWKDGPIIHEYLNQLGAEGWELAGVGSKHNREMPVYLKRIKA
;
A
#
# COMPACT_ATOMS: atom_id res chain seq x y z
N MET A 1 -19.78 12.23 33.17
CA MET A 1 -20.05 12.42 31.73
C MET A 1 -18.95 13.30 31.15
N ALA A 2 -17.84 12.72 30.66
CA ALA A 2 -16.71 13.50 30.13
C ALA A 2 -16.94 13.79 28.64
N LYS A 3 -17.02 15.08 28.28
CA LYS A 3 -17.21 15.59 26.91
C LYS A 3 -15.99 15.20 26.03
N ARG A 4 -16.24 14.52 24.91
CA ARG A 4 -15.23 14.32 23.85
C ARG A 4 -14.93 15.68 23.19
N LYS A 5 -13.66 15.97 22.94
CA LYS A 5 -13.22 17.11 22.13
C LYS A 5 -13.38 16.75 20.64
N GLU A 6 -14.16 17.54 19.92
CA GLU A 6 -14.25 17.50 18.45
C GLU A 6 -12.90 17.87 17.84
N THR A 7 -12.41 17.03 16.92
CA THR A 7 -11.31 17.37 16.01
C THR A 7 -11.89 18.02 14.75
N PRO A 8 -11.41 19.21 14.34
CA PRO A 8 -11.92 19.89 13.16
C PRO A 8 -11.55 19.13 11.87
N ASP A 9 -12.55 18.99 11.01
CA ASP A 9 -12.49 18.25 9.75
C ASP A 9 -11.90 19.14 8.64
N VAL A 10 -10.56 19.16 8.56
CA VAL A 10 -9.78 20.01 7.64
C VAL A 10 -9.94 19.59 6.16
N LEU A 11 -10.59 18.47 5.88
CA LEU A 11 -10.71 17.93 4.52
C LEU A 11 -11.87 18.52 3.71
N SER A 12 -12.80 19.26 4.34
CA SER A 12 -13.92 19.88 3.63
C SER A 12 -13.56 21.20 2.94
N GLU A 13 -12.47 21.86 3.37
CA GLU A 13 -12.06 23.18 2.84
C GLU A 13 -11.23 23.08 1.55
N ILE A 14 -10.61 21.92 1.29
CA ILE A 14 -9.73 21.73 0.12
C ILE A 14 -10.51 21.32 -1.15
N LEU A 15 -11.72 20.77 -1.01
CA LEU A 15 -12.56 20.34 -2.14
C LEU A 15 -13.67 21.33 -2.52
N GLY A 16 -13.78 22.46 -1.81
CA GLY A 16 -14.80 23.48 -2.00
C GLY A 16 -14.54 24.42 -3.17
N GLY A 17 -14.44 23.88 -4.38
CA GLY A 17 -14.47 24.67 -5.62
C GLY A 17 -15.88 25.17 -5.90
N GLU A 18 -16.10 26.45 -5.67
CA GLU A 18 -17.34 27.23 -5.80
C GLU A 18 -18.05 27.09 -7.16
N PRO A 19 -19.41 27.02 -7.20
CA PRO A 19 -20.17 26.91 -8.44
C PRO A 19 -20.40 28.27 -9.11
N ALA A 20 -19.95 28.42 -10.35
CA ALA A 20 -20.30 29.57 -11.18
C ALA A 20 -21.53 29.25 -12.07
N ALA A 21 -22.63 29.94 -11.81
CA ALA A 21 -23.71 30.24 -12.78
C ALA A 21 -23.71 31.78 -13.01
N PRO A 22 -24.39 32.38 -14.02
CA PRO A 22 -25.37 31.86 -14.99
C PRO A 22 -25.15 32.30 -16.48
N SER A 23 -26.07 31.87 -17.34
CA SER A 23 -26.26 32.15 -18.79
C SER A 23 -26.38 33.65 -19.17
N PRO A 24 -26.19 34.07 -20.45
CA PRO A 24 -27.34 34.16 -21.36
C PRO A 24 -27.07 33.82 -22.85
N ALA A 25 -28.14 33.43 -23.55
CA ALA A 25 -28.21 33.31 -25.02
C ALA A 25 -28.27 34.70 -25.71
N PRO A 26 -27.94 34.75 -27.02
CA PRO A 26 -28.97 35.21 -27.95
C PRO A 26 -29.04 34.43 -29.28
N THR A 27 -30.28 34.39 -29.76
CA THR A 27 -30.83 33.91 -31.03
C THR A 27 -30.20 34.59 -32.26
N ALA A 28 -29.85 33.83 -33.31
CA ALA A 28 -30.01 34.26 -34.71
C ALA A 28 -29.75 33.12 -35.71
N ALA A 29 -30.60 33.05 -36.71
CA ALA A 29 -30.63 32.10 -37.81
C ALA A 29 -29.39 32.17 -38.74
N ARG A 30 -29.01 31.03 -39.34
CA ARG A 30 -29.07 30.81 -40.81
C ARG A 30 -28.40 29.51 -41.28
N GLU A 31 -29.01 28.98 -42.34
CA GLU A 31 -28.41 28.30 -43.49
C GLU A 31 -27.98 26.83 -43.35
N ALA A 32 -28.88 25.98 -43.85
CA ALA A 32 -28.60 24.61 -44.27
C ALA A 32 -27.83 24.58 -45.61
N LYS A 33 -26.70 23.85 -45.64
CA LYS A 33 -26.11 23.14 -46.80
C LYS A 33 -24.73 22.56 -46.42
N PRO A 34 -24.17 21.58 -47.15
CA PRO A 34 -24.74 20.36 -47.73
C PRO A 34 -24.12 19.09 -47.10
N LYS A 35 -24.79 17.95 -47.28
CA LYS A 35 -24.35 16.61 -46.83
C LYS A 35 -23.00 16.23 -47.46
N ALA A 36 -21.95 16.20 -46.66
CA ALA A 36 -20.66 15.61 -47.03
C ALA A 36 -20.77 14.06 -47.13
N PRO A 37 -20.03 13.41 -48.04
CA PRO A 37 -20.13 11.96 -48.24
C PRO A 37 -19.65 11.21 -47.00
N ALA A 38 -20.44 10.21 -46.59
CA ALA A 38 -20.17 9.35 -45.45
C ALA A 38 -18.87 8.56 -45.66
N LYS A 39 -17.76 9.08 -45.13
CA LYS A 39 -16.55 8.28 -44.92
C LYS A 39 -16.92 7.17 -43.93
N ARG A 40 -16.87 5.92 -44.39
CA ARG A 40 -16.97 4.71 -43.57
C ARG A 40 -16.02 4.87 -42.38
N ARG A 41 -16.57 5.12 -41.19
CA ARG A 41 -15.83 5.06 -39.93
C ARG A 41 -15.30 3.62 -39.79
N ALA A 42 -13.98 3.48 -39.76
CA ALA A 42 -13.35 2.26 -39.30
C ALA A 42 -13.92 1.87 -37.92
N PRO A 43 -14.04 0.58 -37.60
CA PRO A 43 -14.55 0.16 -36.30
C PRO A 43 -13.68 0.78 -35.21
N ALA A 44 -14.31 1.56 -34.34
CA ALA A 44 -13.65 2.15 -33.18
C ALA A 44 -13.00 1.00 -32.40
N LYS A 45 -11.66 1.03 -32.27
CA LYS A 45 -10.93 0.14 -31.38
C LYS A 45 -11.59 0.26 -30.02
N ARG A 46 -12.32 -0.78 -29.62
CA ARG A 46 -13.02 -0.85 -28.34
C ARG A 46 -11.95 -0.73 -27.27
N ALA A 47 -11.84 0.45 -26.66
CA ALA A 47 -10.89 0.68 -25.58
C ALA A 47 -11.13 -0.42 -24.53
N SER A 48 -10.09 -1.23 -24.28
CA SER A 48 -10.11 -2.21 -23.21
C SER A 48 -10.41 -1.46 -21.92
N ARG A 49 -11.45 -1.90 -21.21
CA ARG A 49 -11.73 -1.39 -19.87
C ARG A 49 -10.47 -1.59 -19.02
N PRO A 50 -10.04 -0.58 -18.24
CA PRO A 50 -8.91 -0.75 -17.34
C PRO A 50 -9.22 -1.92 -16.39
N SER A 51 -8.30 -2.87 -16.30
CA SER A 51 -8.39 -3.95 -15.32
C SER A 51 -8.32 -3.33 -13.92
N LYS A 52 -9.15 -3.81 -13.00
CA LYS A 52 -9.08 -3.38 -11.60
C LYS A 52 -7.70 -3.76 -11.04
N PRO A 53 -7.03 -2.87 -10.30
CA PRO A 53 -5.76 -3.22 -9.68
C PRO A 53 -5.98 -4.39 -8.72
N LYS A 54 -5.13 -5.42 -8.83
CA LYS A 54 -5.12 -6.50 -7.85
C LYS A 54 -4.70 -5.91 -6.50
N ARG A 55 -5.47 -6.20 -5.45
CA ARG A 55 -5.10 -5.80 -4.10
C ARG A 55 -3.91 -6.64 -3.66
N GLN A 56 -2.83 -5.97 -3.30
CA GLN A 56 -1.65 -6.61 -2.75
C GLN A 56 -1.97 -7.11 -1.34
N THR A 57 -1.66 -8.38 -1.07
CA THR A 57 -1.79 -8.99 0.26
C THR A 57 -0.42 -9.13 0.89
N TRP A 58 -0.33 -8.87 2.19
CA TRP A 58 0.91 -8.98 2.96
C TRP A 58 0.92 -10.24 3.81
N GLU A 59 2.10 -10.84 3.93
CA GLU A 59 2.44 -11.88 4.89
C GLU A 59 3.38 -11.27 5.94
N TYR A 60 3.24 -11.67 7.20
CA TYR A 60 4.03 -11.16 8.32
C TYR A 60 4.73 -12.31 9.02
N GLN A 61 5.91 -12.04 9.56
CA GLN A 61 6.68 -12.98 10.35
C GLN A 61 7.25 -12.27 11.58
N GLU A 62 7.09 -12.88 12.73
CA GLU A 62 7.72 -12.46 13.98
C GLU A 62 8.95 -13.32 14.24
N VAL A 63 10.06 -12.69 14.61
CA VAL A 63 11.30 -13.37 14.98
C VAL A 63 11.78 -12.80 16.30
N ILE A 64 11.96 -13.65 17.31
CA ILE A 64 12.56 -13.26 18.58
C ILE A 64 14.04 -13.56 18.53
N PHE A 65 14.86 -12.53 18.59
CA PHE A 65 16.30 -12.68 18.73
C PHE A 65 16.69 -12.70 20.20
N ARG A 66 17.64 -13.54 20.57
CA ARG A 66 18.21 -13.58 21.92
C ARG A 66 19.71 -13.32 21.90
N ASP A 67 20.18 -12.59 22.89
CA ASP A 67 21.59 -12.28 23.08
C ASP A 67 22.36 -13.50 23.62
N TYR A 68 23.15 -14.12 22.76
CA TYR A 68 24.04 -15.25 23.03
C TYR A 68 25.26 -15.15 22.09
N ASP A 69 26.31 -14.47 22.55
CA ASP A 69 27.48 -14.10 21.73
C ASP A 69 27.08 -13.41 20.41
N GLY A 70 26.09 -12.52 20.51
CA GLY A 70 25.38 -11.91 19.38
C GLY A 70 23.88 -12.15 19.45
N LEU A 71 23.11 -11.35 18.70
CA LEU A 71 21.67 -11.55 18.59
C LEU A 71 21.39 -12.70 17.61
N ARG A 72 20.84 -13.81 18.11
CA ARG A 72 20.52 -15.01 17.32
C ARG A 72 19.02 -15.29 17.31
N PRO A 73 18.44 -15.73 16.18
CA PRO A 73 17.01 -16.02 16.09
C PRO A 73 16.70 -17.25 16.95
N MET A 74 15.97 -17.05 18.04
CA MET A 74 15.57 -18.12 18.96
C MET A 74 14.19 -18.67 18.61
N GLN A 75 13.28 -17.80 18.18
CA GLN A 75 11.90 -18.16 17.92
C GLN A 75 11.41 -17.50 16.63
N VAL A 76 10.64 -18.23 15.83
CA VAL A 76 10.00 -17.72 14.60
C VAL A 76 8.51 -18.03 14.68
N ASN A 77 7.66 -17.00 14.61
CA ASN A 77 6.20 -17.11 14.71
C ASN A 77 5.71 -17.91 15.94
N GLY A 78 6.44 -17.81 17.07
CA GLY A 78 6.13 -18.56 18.29
C GLY A 78 6.69 -19.98 18.35
N GLU A 79 7.39 -20.44 17.31
CA GLU A 79 8.06 -21.75 17.28
C GLU A 79 9.55 -21.59 17.62
N ASP A 80 10.01 -22.32 18.63
CA ASP A 80 11.41 -22.31 19.05
C ASP A 80 12.28 -23.06 18.03
N LEU A 81 13.45 -22.50 17.73
CA LEU A 81 14.44 -23.17 16.89
C LEU A 81 15.33 -24.06 17.77
N ASP A 82 15.39 -25.36 17.46
CA ASP A 82 16.12 -26.35 18.28
C ASP A 82 17.59 -25.97 18.51
N ASP A 83 18.32 -25.61 17.45
CA ASP A 83 19.77 -25.29 17.50
C ASP A 83 20.06 -23.79 17.42
N TRP A 84 19.19 -22.95 18.00
CA TRP A 84 19.28 -21.49 17.84
C TRP A 84 20.60 -20.86 18.32
N LYS A 85 21.31 -21.52 19.26
CA LYS A 85 22.58 -21.02 19.82
C LYS A 85 23.73 -21.09 18.81
N ASP A 86 23.68 -22.08 17.92
CA ASP A 86 24.65 -22.27 16.83
C ASP A 86 24.15 -21.66 15.52
N GLY A 87 22.94 -21.09 15.53
CA GLY A 87 22.33 -20.41 14.40
C GLY A 87 23.02 -19.10 14.01
N PRO A 88 22.66 -18.52 12.86
CA PRO A 88 23.26 -17.29 12.35
C PRO A 88 23.05 -16.10 13.29
N ILE A 89 23.97 -15.13 13.24
CA ILE A 89 23.77 -13.85 13.93
C ILE A 89 22.83 -12.94 13.12
N ILE A 90 22.25 -11.95 13.79
CA ILE A 90 21.11 -11.17 13.27
C ILE A 90 21.28 -10.64 11.85
N HIS A 91 22.45 -10.12 11.48
CA HIS A 91 22.65 -9.56 10.15
C HIS A 91 22.72 -10.66 9.07
N GLU A 92 23.28 -11.82 9.37
CA GLU A 92 23.31 -12.97 8.45
C GLU A 92 21.88 -13.48 8.22
N TYR A 93 21.12 -13.62 9.30
CA TYR A 93 19.74 -14.08 9.23
C TYR A 93 18.82 -13.09 8.49
N LEU A 94 18.95 -11.79 8.76
CA LEU A 94 18.19 -10.76 8.04
C LEU A 94 18.57 -10.69 6.55
N ASN A 95 19.84 -10.92 6.21
CA ASN A 95 20.27 -11.00 4.82
C ASN A 95 19.66 -12.21 4.09
N GLN A 96 19.58 -13.37 4.76
CA GLN A 96 18.91 -14.56 4.22
C GLN A 96 17.42 -14.28 3.96
N LEU A 97 16.72 -13.71 4.95
CA LEU A 97 15.32 -13.32 4.80
C LEU A 97 15.12 -12.27 3.70
N GLY A 98 16.04 -11.30 3.58
CA GLY A 98 16.03 -10.32 2.48
C GLY A 98 16.16 -10.98 1.10
N ALA A 99 17.00 -12.01 0.97
CA ALA A 99 17.12 -12.78 -0.26
C ALA A 99 15.84 -13.58 -0.60
N GLU A 100 15.05 -13.94 0.41
CA GLU A 100 13.73 -14.58 0.28
C GLU A 100 12.58 -13.57 0.04
N GLY A 101 12.89 -12.27 -0.01
CA GLY A 101 11.92 -11.20 -0.26
C GLY A 101 11.19 -10.70 1.00
N TRP A 102 11.68 -11.04 2.19
CA TRP A 102 11.22 -10.43 3.43
C TRP A 102 11.84 -9.06 3.63
N GLU A 103 11.02 -8.12 4.10
CA GLU A 103 11.40 -6.77 4.44
C GLU A 103 11.21 -6.55 5.94
N LEU A 104 12.13 -5.81 6.55
CA LEU A 104 11.99 -5.39 7.95
C LEU A 104 10.80 -4.41 8.08
N ALA A 105 9.82 -4.78 8.92
CA ALA A 105 8.66 -3.95 9.22
C ALA A 105 8.86 -3.15 10.52
N GLY A 106 9.57 -3.71 11.49
CA GLY A 106 9.86 -3.05 12.76
C GLY A 106 10.72 -3.88 13.70
N VAL A 107 11.26 -3.21 14.72
CA VAL A 107 12.03 -3.83 15.80
C VAL A 107 11.43 -3.36 17.11
N GLY A 108 11.09 -4.27 18.00
CA GLY A 108 10.60 -3.93 19.32
C GLY A 108 11.74 -3.72 20.32
N SER A 109 11.38 -3.22 21.50
CA SER A 109 12.35 -2.95 22.56
C SER A 109 13.00 -4.23 23.08
N LYS A 110 14.31 -4.15 23.35
CA LYS A 110 15.04 -5.25 23.98
C LYS A 110 14.60 -5.43 25.44
N HIS A 111 14.19 -6.63 25.82
CA HIS A 111 13.84 -7.00 27.21
C HIS A 111 14.31 -8.43 27.50
N ASN A 112 14.82 -8.71 28.70
CA ASN A 112 15.32 -10.06 29.07
C ASN A 112 16.32 -10.67 28.09
N ARG A 113 17.18 -9.83 27.47
CA ARG A 113 18.12 -10.21 26.39
C ARG A 113 17.45 -10.66 25.09
N GLU A 114 16.14 -10.50 24.97
CA GLU A 114 15.36 -10.78 23.78
C GLU A 114 15.04 -9.50 23.04
N MET A 115 14.93 -9.58 21.72
CA MET A 115 14.60 -8.49 20.83
C MET A 115 13.65 -8.99 19.74
N PRO A 116 12.35 -8.63 19.80
CA PRO A 116 11.40 -9.01 18.77
C PRO A 116 11.63 -8.18 17.50
N VAL A 117 11.56 -8.85 16.36
CA VAL A 117 11.69 -8.27 15.04
C VAL A 117 10.51 -8.72 14.20
N TYR A 118 9.89 -7.77 13.51
CA TYR A 118 8.74 -7.99 12.65
C TYR A 118 9.18 -7.82 11.21
N LEU A 119 8.88 -8.81 10.39
CA LEU A 119 9.11 -8.79 8.95
C LEU A 119 7.79 -8.87 8.20
N LYS A 120 7.81 -8.37 6.97
CA LYS A 120 6.68 -8.43 6.03
C LYS A 120 7.18 -8.85 4.66
N ARG A 121 6.34 -9.53 3.89
CA ARG A 121 6.57 -9.74 2.45
C ARG A 121 5.27 -9.72 1.68
N ILE A 122 5.38 -9.51 0.38
CA ILE A 122 4.24 -9.60 -0.53
C ILE A 122 3.86 -11.08 -0.63
N LYS A 123 2.61 -11.40 -0.32
CA LYS A 123 2.09 -12.75 -0.53
C LYS A 123 1.90 -12.97 -2.04
N ALA A 124 2.68 -13.89 -2.59
CA ALA A 124 2.64 -14.28 -4.00
C ALA A 124 1.31 -14.95 -4.40
#